data_AF-A0AAW9KYJ2-F1
#
_entry.id   AF-A0AAW9KYJ2-F1
#
_cell.length_a   1.000
_cell.length_b   1.000
_cell.length_c   1.000
_cell.angle_alpha   90.00
_cell.angle_beta   90.00
_cell.angle_gamma   90.00
#
_symmetry.space_group_name_H-M   'P 1'
#
loop_
_entity.id
_entity.type
_entity.pdbx_description
1 polymer ?
#
loop_
_entity_poly.entity_id
_entity_poly.type
_entity_poly.pdbx_seq_one_letter_code
_entity_poly.pdbx_strand_id
1 'polypeptide(L)'
;MGWQSTPYTIPLAVSAVVSLGLAAYVGVHLRDDNADASLTAIFLLLVSAALWTLGYAVQLAQIDLAGKATGLAFANVGSIAVPVFWILFALVYTGREAWLSRRRLGALLGVSGIVITIQLTNPVHHWFWTATVSWNGSFYVLERSFSAAFYLQLAFFIGIVLAGIYLLFRYILGEQDLYRGQAAALALSPVLPLAATLKFFFGIGPHPGVDLTGIGFVASSGALTFAIMRYRFLDVVPVARNVVVETMRDGYVVVDDDETVVDLNPAARDLLDVDEGKSVAPSLPSSPLASTGTEATEVARGGLISFSVTMASGGISTSGSHHSTATGEGESSRSET
;
A
#
# COMPACT_ATOMS: atom_id res chain seq x y z
N MET A 1 3.16 -9.17 -42.63
CA MET A 1 3.40 -8.31 -41.46
C MET A 1 4.83 -7.80 -41.55
N GLY A 2 4.99 -6.52 -41.85
CA GLY A 2 6.29 -5.87 -41.91
C GLY A 2 6.69 -5.35 -40.54
N TRP A 3 7.88 -5.71 -40.06
CA TRP A 3 8.41 -5.21 -38.80
C TRP A 3 9.38 -4.05 -39.04
N GLN A 4 9.35 -3.06 -38.15
CA GLN A 4 10.29 -1.95 -38.12
C GLN A 4 10.91 -1.81 -36.74
N SER A 5 12.17 -1.38 -36.70
CA SER A 5 12.84 -0.97 -35.47
C SER A 5 12.62 0.53 -35.26
N THR A 6 12.23 0.92 -34.05
CA THR A 6 12.11 2.32 -33.65
C THR A 6 12.99 2.56 -32.42
N PRO A 7 13.49 3.78 -32.19
CA PRO A 7 14.27 4.08 -30.98
C PRO A 7 13.46 3.90 -29.68
N TYR A 8 12.14 3.76 -29.77
CA TYR A 8 11.23 3.63 -28.63
C TYR A 8 10.80 2.20 -28.31
N THR A 9 10.91 1.27 -29.27
CA THR A 9 10.41 -0.11 -29.09
C THR A 9 11.14 -0.83 -27.94
N ILE A 10 12.46 -0.67 -27.84
CA ILE A 10 13.26 -1.29 -26.77
C ILE A 10 12.94 -0.67 -25.39
N PRO A 11 12.96 0.67 -25.21
CA PRO A 11 12.54 1.29 -23.95
C PRO A 11 11.13 0.87 -23.49
N LEU A 12 10.17 0.77 -24.42
CA LEU A 12 8.81 0.31 -24.11
C LEU A 12 8.79 -1.17 -23.70
N ALA A 13 9.53 -2.03 -24.40
CA ALA A 13 9.63 -3.44 -24.05
C ALA A 13 10.26 -3.63 -22.66
N VAL A 14 11.33 -2.91 -22.35
CA VAL A 14 11.94 -2.90 -21.01
C VAL A 14 10.92 -2.44 -19.97
N SER A 15 10.16 -1.38 -20.27
CA SER A 15 9.14 -0.89 -19.35
C SER A 15 8.07 -1.94 -19.03
N ALA A 16 7.55 -2.58 -20.07
CA ALA A 16 6.60 -3.67 -19.91
C ALA A 16 7.15 -4.84 -19.09
N VAL A 17 8.40 -5.24 -19.35
CA VAL A 17 9.06 -6.32 -18.59
C VAL A 17 9.22 -5.94 -17.13
N VAL A 18 9.61 -4.69 -16.83
CA VAL A 18 9.69 -4.20 -15.45
C VAL A 18 8.32 -4.22 -14.78
N SER A 19 7.28 -3.68 -15.42
CA SER A 19 5.92 -3.70 -14.85
C SER A 19 5.40 -5.12 -14.63
N LEU A 20 5.67 -6.06 -15.55
CA LEU A 20 5.32 -7.48 -15.38
C LEU A 20 6.14 -8.16 -14.28
N GLY A 21 7.44 -7.87 -14.18
CA GLY A 21 8.29 -8.39 -13.12
C GLY A 21 7.83 -7.92 -11.75
N LEU A 22 7.49 -6.64 -11.62
CA LEU A 22 6.90 -6.07 -10.40
C LEU A 22 5.50 -6.66 -10.13
N ALA A 23 4.67 -6.87 -11.16
CA ALA A 23 3.38 -7.54 -11.01
C ALA A 23 3.55 -8.98 -10.52
N ALA A 24 4.49 -9.75 -11.07
CA ALA A 24 4.79 -11.10 -10.64
C ALA A 24 5.29 -11.12 -9.19
N TYR A 25 6.19 -10.19 -8.84
CA TYR A 25 6.68 -10.01 -7.48
C TYR A 25 5.55 -9.71 -6.49
N VAL A 26 4.68 -8.73 -6.79
CA VAL A 26 3.49 -8.43 -5.97
C VAL A 26 2.55 -9.64 -5.93
N GLY A 27 2.38 -10.35 -7.04
CA GLY A 27 1.50 -11.51 -7.16
C GLY A 27 1.92 -12.71 -6.31
N VAL A 28 3.23 -12.89 -6.06
CA VAL A 28 3.72 -13.88 -5.10
C VAL A 28 3.26 -13.53 -3.68
N HIS A 29 3.31 -12.25 -3.30
CA HIS A 29 2.90 -11.75 -1.98
C HIS A 29 1.37 -11.64 -1.80
N LEU A 30 0.58 -11.85 -2.86
CA LEU A 30 -0.88 -11.98 -2.76
C LEU A 30 -1.31 -13.32 -2.11
N ARG A 31 -0.39 -14.29 -2.01
CA ARG A 31 -0.67 -15.58 -1.37
C ARG A 31 -0.43 -15.58 0.13
N ASP A 32 0.14 -14.50 0.67
CA ASP A 32 0.39 -14.35 2.10
C ASP A 32 -0.93 -14.07 2.82
N ASP A 33 -1.11 -14.62 4.04
CA ASP A 33 -2.33 -14.42 4.84
C ASP A 33 -2.63 -12.95 5.15
N ASN A 34 -1.61 -12.10 5.11
CA ASN A 34 -1.73 -10.66 5.36
C ASN A 34 -2.08 -9.84 4.11
N ALA A 35 -2.37 -10.47 2.96
CA ALA A 35 -2.63 -9.76 1.71
C ALA A 35 -3.95 -8.98 1.78
N ASP A 36 -3.90 -7.69 1.49
CA ASP A 36 -5.05 -6.80 1.51
C ASP A 36 -5.56 -6.46 0.09
N ALA A 37 -6.68 -5.73 0.03
CA ALA A 37 -7.26 -5.30 -1.25
C ALA A 37 -6.35 -4.29 -1.99
N SER A 38 -5.44 -3.60 -1.30
CA SER A 38 -4.56 -2.59 -1.91
C SER A 38 -3.52 -3.26 -2.80
N LEU A 39 -2.92 -4.37 -2.35
CA LEU A 39 -2.01 -5.19 -3.14
C LEU A 39 -2.68 -5.75 -4.40
N THR A 40 -3.93 -6.18 -4.28
CA THR A 40 -4.69 -6.68 -5.44
C THR A 40 -4.89 -5.56 -6.47
N ALA A 41 -5.23 -4.35 -6.02
CA ALA A 41 -5.39 -3.20 -6.91
C ALA A 41 -4.07 -2.81 -7.60
N ILE A 42 -2.95 -2.82 -6.88
CA ILE A 42 -1.62 -2.56 -7.44
C ILE A 42 -1.22 -3.63 -8.46
N PHE A 43 -1.43 -4.90 -8.13
CA PHE A 43 -1.16 -6.00 -9.04
C PHE A 43 -1.89 -5.81 -10.38
N LEU A 44 -3.20 -5.53 -10.32
CA LEU A 44 -4.02 -5.29 -11.51
C LEU A 44 -3.61 -4.01 -12.25
N LEU A 45 -3.19 -2.97 -11.54
CA LEU A 45 -2.65 -1.74 -12.11
C LEU A 45 -1.35 -2.00 -12.88
N LEU A 46 -0.42 -2.77 -12.31
CA LEU A 46 0.86 -3.13 -12.94
C LEU A 46 0.65 -4.00 -14.19
N VAL A 47 -0.25 -4.99 -14.12
CA VAL A 47 -0.66 -5.81 -15.28
C VAL A 47 -1.26 -4.92 -16.38
N SER A 48 -2.09 -3.95 -16.01
CA SER A 48 -2.72 -3.04 -16.96
C SER A 48 -1.70 -2.11 -17.63
N ALA A 49 -0.73 -1.58 -16.87
CA ALA A 49 0.37 -0.77 -17.39
C ALA A 49 1.26 -1.56 -18.35
N ALA A 50 1.55 -2.82 -18.02
CA ALA A 50 2.27 -3.73 -18.90
C ALA A 50 1.49 -4.02 -20.19
N LEU A 51 0.19 -4.31 -20.10
CA LEU A 51 -0.66 -4.56 -21.26
C LEU A 51 -0.73 -3.36 -22.20
N TRP A 52 -0.87 -2.15 -21.65
CA TRP A 52 -0.81 -0.92 -22.42
C TRP A 52 0.53 -0.80 -23.14
N THR A 53 1.62 -0.90 -22.39
CA THR A 53 2.97 -0.67 -22.89
C THR A 53 3.37 -1.70 -23.96
N LEU A 54 3.04 -2.98 -23.76
CA LEU A 54 3.27 -4.04 -24.75
C LEU A 54 2.44 -3.84 -26.00
N GLY A 55 1.15 -3.54 -25.87
CA GLY A 55 0.29 -3.27 -27.02
C GLY A 55 0.83 -2.10 -27.85
N TYR A 56 1.29 -1.05 -27.18
CA TYR A 56 1.87 0.10 -27.85
C TYR A 56 3.24 -0.21 -28.49
N ALA A 57 4.10 -1.00 -27.84
CA ALA A 57 5.35 -1.46 -28.43
C ALA A 57 5.12 -2.29 -29.70
N VAL A 58 4.14 -3.21 -29.67
CA VAL A 58 3.73 -3.99 -30.84
C VAL A 58 3.22 -3.07 -31.94
N GLN A 59 2.36 -2.10 -31.62
CA GLN A 59 1.87 -1.12 -32.59
C GLN A 59 3.02 -0.37 -33.28
N LEU A 60 3.98 0.16 -32.51
CA LEU A 60 5.12 0.88 -33.08
C LEU A 60 6.01 -0.02 -33.94
N ALA A 61 6.15 -1.29 -33.57
CA ALA A 61 6.97 -2.24 -34.31
C ALA A 61 6.35 -2.70 -35.64
N GLN A 62 5.03 -2.51 -35.85
CA GLN A 62 4.36 -2.86 -37.10
C GLN A 62 4.40 -1.71 -38.12
N ILE A 63 4.58 -2.05 -39.40
CA ILE A 63 4.57 -1.10 -40.52
C ILE A 63 3.15 -0.91 -41.07
N ASP A 64 2.39 -1.99 -41.21
CA ASP A 64 1.07 -1.98 -41.82
C ASP A 64 -0.05 -1.58 -40.85
N LEU A 65 -1.16 -1.07 -41.41
CA LEU A 65 -2.31 -0.59 -40.63
C LEU A 65 -2.94 -1.70 -39.78
N ALA A 66 -3.04 -2.91 -40.31
CA ALA A 66 -3.65 -4.04 -39.61
C ALA A 66 -2.83 -4.40 -38.36
N GLY A 67 -1.51 -4.55 -38.50
CA GLY A 67 -0.62 -4.80 -37.37
C GLY A 67 -0.63 -3.67 -36.33
N LYS A 68 -0.63 -2.40 -36.77
CA LYS A 68 -0.77 -1.25 -35.88
C LYS A 68 -2.10 -1.26 -35.13
N ALA A 69 -3.20 -1.57 -35.81
CA ALA A 69 -4.53 -1.66 -35.21
C ALA A 69 -4.62 -2.79 -34.17
N THR A 70 -4.01 -3.95 -34.43
CA THR A 70 -3.94 -5.05 -33.45
C THR A 70 -3.17 -4.63 -32.20
N GLY A 71 -1.99 -4.03 -32.33
CA GLY A 71 -1.25 -3.51 -31.17
C GLY A 71 -2.03 -2.44 -30.41
N LEU A 72 -2.71 -1.54 -31.12
CA LEU A 72 -3.58 -0.52 -30.52
C LEU A 72 -4.74 -1.14 -29.73
N ALA A 73 -5.34 -2.23 -30.20
CA ALA A 73 -6.43 -2.90 -29.49
C ALA A 73 -5.99 -3.37 -28.09
N PHE A 74 -4.82 -4.02 -27.99
CA PHE A 74 -4.25 -4.40 -26.69
C PHE A 74 -3.90 -3.18 -25.84
N ALA A 75 -3.31 -2.15 -26.46
CA ALA A 75 -2.95 -0.91 -25.77
C ALA A 75 -4.17 -0.22 -25.14
N ASN A 76 -5.29 -0.18 -25.87
CA ASN A 76 -6.53 0.46 -25.44
C ASN A 76 -7.11 -0.22 -24.19
N VAL A 77 -7.10 -1.55 -24.13
CA VAL A 77 -7.57 -2.31 -22.96
C VAL A 77 -6.77 -1.91 -21.72
N GLY A 78 -5.43 -1.92 -21.83
CA GLY A 78 -4.55 -1.48 -20.75
C GLY A 78 -4.80 -0.02 -20.34
N SER A 79 -4.97 0.88 -21.32
CA SER A 79 -5.18 2.31 -21.08
C SER A 79 -6.47 2.65 -20.32
N ILE A 80 -7.51 1.82 -20.48
CA ILE A 80 -8.77 1.98 -19.77
C ILE A 80 -8.70 1.33 -18.38
N ALA A 81 -7.99 0.21 -18.26
CA ALA A 81 -7.83 -0.51 -17.01
C ALA A 81 -6.94 0.23 -15.99
N VAL A 82 -5.87 0.90 -16.44
CA VAL A 82 -4.96 1.67 -15.56
C VAL A 82 -5.68 2.68 -14.66
N PRO A 83 -6.46 3.65 -15.17
CA PRO A 83 -7.14 4.64 -14.31
C PRO A 83 -8.17 3.99 -13.37
N VAL A 84 -8.83 2.90 -13.80
CA VAL A 84 -9.77 2.15 -12.97
C VAL A 84 -9.06 1.54 -11.76
N PHE A 85 -7.99 0.77 -11.98
CA PHE A 85 -7.27 0.13 -10.87
C PHE A 85 -6.51 1.14 -10.03
N TRP A 86 -6.09 2.28 -10.60
CA TRP A 86 -5.52 3.40 -9.86
C TRP A 86 -6.50 3.99 -8.84
N ILE A 87 -7.75 4.28 -9.23
CA ILE A 87 -8.72 4.84 -8.27
C ILE A 87 -9.15 3.81 -7.23
N LEU A 88 -9.24 2.53 -7.60
CA LEU A 88 -9.50 1.46 -6.64
C LEU A 88 -8.37 1.37 -5.62
N PHE A 89 -7.12 1.41 -6.06
CA PHE A 89 -5.95 1.46 -5.18
C PHE A 89 -6.03 2.67 -4.24
N ALA A 90 -6.26 3.88 -4.76
CA ALA A 90 -6.31 5.09 -3.95
C ALA A 90 -7.44 5.06 -2.90
N LEU A 91 -8.61 4.49 -3.24
CA LEU A 91 -9.73 4.36 -2.30
C LEU A 91 -9.43 3.36 -1.18
N VAL A 92 -8.88 2.19 -1.53
CA VAL A 92 -8.49 1.17 -0.54
C VAL A 92 -7.38 1.69 0.36
N TYR A 93 -6.31 2.23 -0.25
CA TYR A 93 -5.15 2.75 0.47
C TYR A 93 -5.50 3.88 1.44
N THR A 94 -6.52 4.70 1.12
CA THR A 94 -6.98 5.78 2.00
C THR A 94 -8.09 5.37 2.97
N GLY A 95 -8.37 4.06 3.12
CA GLY A 95 -9.39 3.53 4.02
C GLY A 95 -10.83 3.87 3.62
N ARG A 96 -11.06 4.27 2.36
CA ARG A 96 -12.38 4.70 1.84
C ARG A 96 -13.13 3.57 1.13
N GLU A 97 -12.94 2.33 1.56
CA GLU A 97 -13.56 1.15 0.95
C GLU A 97 -15.10 1.19 0.96
N ALA A 98 -15.71 1.90 1.91
CA ALA A 98 -17.16 2.15 1.93
C ALA A 98 -17.68 2.82 0.64
N TRP A 99 -16.80 3.50 -0.11
CA TRP A 99 -17.16 4.08 -1.40
C TRP A 99 -17.28 3.02 -2.51
N LEU A 100 -16.66 1.85 -2.34
CA LEU A 100 -16.63 0.72 -3.26
C LEU A 100 -17.80 -0.25 -3.05
N SER A 101 -19.02 0.28 -2.92
CA SER A 101 -20.20 -0.59 -2.91
C SER A 101 -20.26 -1.42 -4.19
N ARG A 102 -20.76 -2.66 -4.11
CA ARG A 102 -20.87 -3.58 -5.27
C ARG A 102 -21.52 -2.92 -6.50
N ARG A 103 -22.49 -2.03 -6.27
CA ARG A 103 -23.17 -1.25 -7.32
C ARG A 103 -22.23 -0.24 -7.99
N ARG A 104 -21.45 0.51 -7.22
CA ARG A 104 -20.51 1.52 -7.75
C ARG A 104 -19.33 0.86 -8.47
N LEU A 105 -18.80 -0.22 -7.90
CA LEU A 105 -17.76 -1.01 -8.55
C LEU A 105 -18.28 -1.62 -9.86
N GLY A 106 -19.47 -2.24 -9.84
CA GLY A 106 -20.11 -2.77 -11.04
C GLY A 106 -20.38 -1.71 -12.10
N ALA A 107 -20.80 -0.50 -11.70
CA ALA A 107 -20.98 0.62 -12.62
C ALA A 107 -19.65 1.09 -13.24
N LEU A 108 -18.59 1.24 -12.43
CA LEU A 108 -17.27 1.65 -12.91
C LEU A 108 -16.70 0.63 -13.91
N LEU A 109 -16.75 -0.66 -13.57
CA LEU A 109 -16.31 -1.75 -14.44
C LEU A 109 -17.20 -1.87 -15.69
N GLY A 110 -18.51 -1.69 -15.55
CA GLY A 110 -19.47 -1.71 -16.66
C GLY A 110 -19.21 -0.59 -17.67
N VAL A 111 -19.05 0.65 -17.20
CA VAL A 111 -18.69 1.79 -18.06
C VAL A 111 -17.36 1.53 -18.76
N SER A 112 -16.35 1.04 -18.03
CA SER A 112 -15.04 0.73 -18.60
C SER A 112 -15.12 -0.37 -19.66
N GLY A 113 -15.90 -1.43 -19.42
CA GLY A 113 -16.14 -2.51 -20.38
C GLY A 113 -16.86 -2.03 -21.65
N ILE A 114 -17.84 -1.12 -21.50
CA ILE A 114 -18.52 -0.49 -22.65
C ILE A 114 -17.52 0.31 -23.47
N VAL A 115 -16.69 1.14 -22.84
CA VAL A 115 -15.69 1.95 -23.52
C VAL A 115 -14.64 1.08 -24.23
N ILE A 116 -14.18 -0.01 -23.59
CA ILE A 116 -13.30 -1.00 -24.25
C ILE A 116 -13.98 -1.57 -25.49
N THR A 117 -15.24 -1.99 -25.37
CA THR A 117 -16.00 -2.56 -26.50
C THR A 117 -16.08 -1.57 -27.65
N ILE A 118 -16.45 -0.32 -27.39
CA ILE A 118 -16.53 0.74 -28.40
C ILE A 118 -15.15 1.00 -29.04
N GLN A 119 -14.06 1.00 -28.28
CA GLN A 119 -12.70 1.17 -28.80
C GLN A 119 -12.27 0.01 -29.71
N LEU A 120 -12.60 -1.22 -29.34
CA LEU A 120 -12.29 -2.42 -30.11
C LEU A 120 -13.11 -2.49 -31.41
N THR A 121 -14.36 -2.04 -31.38
CA THR A 121 -15.22 -1.97 -32.57
C THR A 121 -15.05 -0.69 -33.39
N ASN A 122 -14.22 0.26 -32.91
CA ASN A 122 -14.01 1.56 -33.57
C ASN A 122 -13.62 1.47 -35.07
N PRO A 123 -12.89 0.46 -35.57
CA PRO A 123 -12.63 0.33 -37.00
C PRO A 123 -13.89 0.21 -37.88
N VAL A 124 -15.06 -0.12 -37.32
CA VAL A 124 -16.33 -0.25 -38.06
C VAL A 124 -17.11 1.06 -38.14
N HIS A 125 -17.13 1.83 -37.05
CA HIS A 125 -18.02 2.99 -36.90
C HIS A 125 -17.29 4.34 -36.71
N HIS A 126 -15.99 4.32 -36.44
CA HIS A 126 -15.12 5.49 -36.30
C HIS A 126 -15.58 6.54 -35.29
N TRP A 127 -16.27 6.13 -34.22
CA TRP A 127 -16.85 7.07 -33.24
C TRP A 127 -15.80 7.81 -32.43
N PHE A 128 -14.66 7.18 -32.14
CA PHE A 128 -13.60 7.76 -31.33
C PHE A 128 -12.45 8.30 -32.16
N TRP A 129 -12.07 7.61 -33.24
CA TRP A 129 -10.96 8.05 -34.07
C TRP A 129 -11.02 7.45 -35.47
N THR A 130 -10.40 8.15 -36.42
CA THR A 130 -9.95 7.58 -37.69
C THR A 130 -8.44 7.47 -37.66
N ALA A 131 -7.87 6.51 -38.40
CA ALA A 131 -6.44 6.28 -38.40
C ALA A 131 -5.90 6.01 -39.80
N THR A 132 -4.73 6.56 -40.08
CA THR A 132 -3.93 6.29 -41.28
C THR A 132 -2.49 5.98 -40.86
N VAL A 133 -1.77 5.28 -41.73
CA VAL A 133 -0.33 5.08 -41.55
C VAL A 133 0.40 6.15 -42.33
N SER A 134 1.26 6.90 -41.65
CA SER A 134 2.08 7.93 -42.26
C SER A 134 3.53 7.80 -41.82
N TRP A 135 4.45 8.28 -42.66
CA TRP A 135 5.87 8.36 -42.35
C TRP A 135 6.15 9.68 -41.62
N ASN A 136 6.70 9.63 -40.40
CA ASN A 136 6.96 10.83 -39.60
C ASN A 136 8.35 11.44 -39.80
N GLY A 137 9.13 10.96 -40.78
CA GLY A 137 10.52 11.33 -41.00
C GLY A 137 11.54 10.29 -40.51
N SER A 138 11.15 9.37 -39.63
CA SER A 138 12.05 8.33 -39.08
C SER A 138 11.48 6.92 -39.12
N PHE A 139 10.17 6.75 -38.94
CA PHE A 139 9.49 5.46 -39.00
C PHE A 139 8.00 5.65 -39.32
N TYR A 140 7.31 4.55 -39.64
CA TYR A 140 5.87 4.58 -39.88
C TYR A 140 5.12 4.69 -38.55
N VAL A 141 4.25 5.69 -38.41
CA VAL A 141 3.43 5.92 -37.23
C VAL A 141 1.95 5.74 -37.55
N LEU A 142 1.14 5.53 -36.51
CA LEU A 142 -0.31 5.56 -36.62
C LEU A 142 -0.79 6.98 -36.35
N GLU A 143 -1.08 7.71 -37.41
CA GLU A 143 -1.66 9.04 -37.31
C GLU A 143 -3.16 8.91 -37.05
N ARG A 144 -3.64 9.57 -35.99
CA ARG A 144 -5.01 9.44 -35.51
C ARG A 144 -5.67 10.80 -35.42
N SER A 145 -6.86 10.90 -36.02
CA SER A 145 -7.74 12.05 -35.85
C SER A 145 -8.81 11.68 -34.81
N PHE A 146 -8.81 12.38 -33.69
CA PHE A 146 -9.69 12.09 -32.55
C PHE A 146 -10.99 12.88 -32.64
N SER A 147 -12.10 12.24 -32.29
CA SER A 147 -13.42 12.86 -32.23
C SER A 147 -13.68 13.52 -30.86
N ALA A 148 -14.75 14.32 -30.77
CA ALA A 148 -15.20 14.89 -29.49
C ALA A 148 -15.53 13.80 -28.44
N ALA A 149 -16.07 12.66 -28.86
CA ALA A 149 -16.39 11.56 -27.95
C ALA A 149 -15.13 10.94 -27.33
N PHE A 150 -14.03 10.87 -28.09
CA PHE A 150 -12.74 10.44 -27.56
C PHE A 150 -12.17 11.43 -26.54
N TYR A 151 -12.24 12.74 -26.81
CA TYR A 151 -11.78 13.74 -25.85
C TYR A 151 -12.61 13.74 -24.57
N LEU A 152 -13.93 13.48 -24.64
CA LEU A 152 -14.76 13.30 -23.45
C LEU A 152 -14.32 12.08 -22.63
N GLN A 153 -14.02 10.95 -23.28
CA GLN A 153 -13.47 9.77 -22.63
C GLN A 153 -12.10 10.09 -21.98
N LEU A 154 -11.21 10.77 -22.71
CA LEU A 154 -9.90 11.16 -22.20
C LEU A 154 -10.01 12.05 -20.96
N ALA A 155 -10.88 13.06 -21.00
CA ALA A 155 -11.14 13.95 -19.87
C ALA A 155 -11.69 13.19 -18.66
N PHE A 156 -12.59 12.23 -18.87
CA PHE A 156 -13.11 11.36 -17.82
C PHE A 156 -12.01 10.56 -17.12
N PHE A 157 -11.13 9.89 -17.88
CA PHE A 157 -10.05 9.09 -17.29
C PHE A 157 -8.95 9.94 -16.65
N ILE A 158 -8.61 11.10 -17.22
CA ILE A 158 -7.74 12.08 -16.54
C ILE A 158 -8.37 12.51 -15.21
N GLY A 159 -9.68 12.78 -15.19
CA GLY A 159 -10.42 13.09 -13.97
C GLY A 159 -10.32 12.00 -12.91
N ILE A 160 -10.42 10.73 -13.30
CA ILE A 160 -10.22 9.58 -12.39
C ILE A 160 -8.80 9.56 -11.81
N VAL A 161 -7.77 9.77 -12.65
CA VAL A 161 -6.38 9.82 -12.20
C VAL A 161 -6.17 10.96 -11.19
N LEU A 162 -6.64 12.16 -11.53
CA LEU A 162 -6.56 13.35 -10.66
C LEU A 162 -7.33 13.15 -9.35
N ALA A 163 -8.49 12.50 -9.39
CA ALA A 163 -9.23 12.15 -8.18
C ALA A 163 -8.41 11.22 -7.27
N GLY A 164 -7.74 10.20 -7.81
CA GLY A 164 -6.86 9.32 -7.03
C GLY A 164 -5.68 10.07 -6.42
N ILE A 165 -5.02 10.95 -7.20
CA ILE A 165 -3.95 11.83 -6.69
C ILE A 165 -4.47 12.71 -5.55
N TYR A 166 -5.65 13.33 -5.74
CA TYR A 166 -6.28 14.18 -4.72
C TYR A 166 -6.59 13.40 -3.44
N LEU A 167 -7.14 12.18 -3.54
CA LEU A 167 -7.44 11.35 -2.37
C LEU A 167 -6.18 11.02 -1.58
N LEU A 168 -5.11 10.62 -2.26
CA LEU A 168 -3.80 10.34 -1.64
C LEU A 168 -3.18 11.61 -1.04
N PHE A 169 -3.27 12.74 -1.74
CA PHE A 169 -2.73 14.00 -1.24
C PHE A 169 -3.47 14.50 0.00
N ARG A 170 -4.81 14.37 0.03
CA ARG A 170 -5.62 14.69 1.22
C ARG A 170 -5.29 13.79 2.40
N TYR A 171 -4.92 12.53 2.15
CA TYR A 171 -4.49 11.61 3.19
C TYR A 171 -3.15 12.07 3.83
N ILE A 172 -2.19 12.55 3.03
CA ILE A 172 -0.91 13.12 3.51
C ILE A 172 -1.12 14.30 4.48
N LEU A 173 -2.11 15.16 4.19
CA LEU A 173 -2.34 16.39 4.97
C LEU A 173 -2.96 16.13 6.35
N GLY A 174 -3.63 14.99 6.55
CA GLY A 174 -4.35 14.68 7.79
C GLY A 174 -3.55 13.92 8.86
N GLU A 175 -2.51 13.19 8.46
CA GLU A 175 -1.67 12.35 9.34
C GLU A 175 -0.46 13.14 9.89
N GLN A 176 -0.11 12.94 11.17
CA GLN A 176 0.95 13.69 11.86
C GLN A 176 2.35 13.04 11.81
N ASP A 177 2.49 11.81 11.30
CA ASP A 177 3.73 11.04 11.44
C ASP A 177 4.46 10.68 10.11
N LEU A 178 5.61 10.00 10.28
CA LEU A 178 6.63 9.42 9.38
C LEU A 178 6.19 8.95 7.96
N TYR A 179 4.89 8.93 7.67
CA TYR A 179 4.21 8.36 6.52
C TYR A 179 4.00 9.35 5.35
N ARG A 180 4.21 10.66 5.57
CA ARG A 180 4.01 11.71 4.54
C ARG A 180 4.86 11.52 3.29
N GLY A 181 6.12 11.11 3.45
CA GLY A 181 7.03 10.90 2.31
C GLY A 181 6.60 9.75 1.40
N GLN A 182 6.00 8.71 1.96
CA GLN A 182 5.53 7.54 1.20
C GLN A 182 4.24 7.84 0.45
N ALA A 183 3.26 8.40 1.13
CA ALA A 183 2.02 8.82 0.49
C ALA A 183 2.27 9.92 -0.56
N ALA A 184 3.29 10.78 -0.38
CA ALA A 184 3.76 11.69 -1.43
C ALA A 184 4.36 10.94 -2.63
N ALA A 185 5.21 9.95 -2.42
CA ALA A 185 5.75 9.13 -3.51
C ALA A 185 4.64 8.41 -4.29
N LEU A 186 3.62 7.88 -3.60
CA LEU A 186 2.44 7.28 -4.23
C LEU A 186 1.64 8.31 -5.03
N ALA A 187 1.31 9.45 -4.43
CA ALA A 187 0.54 10.52 -5.07
C ALA A 187 1.25 11.11 -6.29
N LEU A 188 2.58 11.16 -6.27
CA LEU A 188 3.41 11.66 -7.38
C LEU A 188 3.71 10.59 -8.44
N SER A 189 3.52 9.31 -8.13
CA SER A 189 3.80 8.22 -9.08
C SER A 189 3.12 8.38 -10.45
N PRO A 190 1.83 8.79 -10.59
CA PRO A 190 1.21 8.95 -11.91
C PRO A 190 1.63 10.22 -12.67
N VAL A 191 2.42 11.14 -12.08
CA VAL A 191 2.74 12.43 -12.70
C VAL A 191 3.51 12.26 -14.01
N LEU A 192 4.49 11.34 -14.05
CA LEU A 192 5.29 11.08 -15.25
C LEU A 192 4.47 10.53 -16.43
N PRO A 193 3.67 9.45 -16.28
CA PRO A 193 2.83 8.96 -17.36
C PRO A 193 1.76 10.00 -17.74
N LEU A 194 1.16 10.70 -16.78
CA LEU A 194 0.19 11.76 -17.08
C LEU A 194 0.81 12.88 -17.91
N ALA A 195 2.01 13.35 -17.55
CA ALA A 195 2.73 14.35 -18.33
C ALA A 195 3.05 13.88 -19.75
N ALA A 196 3.42 12.60 -19.92
CA ALA A 196 3.68 12.01 -21.22
C ALA A 196 2.39 11.90 -22.06
N THR A 197 1.27 11.49 -21.47
CA THR A 197 -0.05 11.46 -22.12
C THR A 197 -0.45 12.87 -22.59
N LEU A 198 -0.31 13.89 -21.74
CA LEU A 198 -0.63 15.27 -22.12
C LEU A 198 0.28 15.77 -23.26
N LYS A 199 1.59 15.53 -23.19
CA LYS A 199 2.52 15.87 -24.27
C LYS A 199 2.12 15.24 -25.60
N PHE A 200 1.70 13.97 -25.59
CA PHE A 200 1.21 13.28 -26.78
C PHE A 200 0.00 13.99 -27.39
N PHE A 201 -1.03 14.28 -26.59
CA PHE A 201 -2.26 14.89 -27.11
C PHE A 201 -2.12 16.36 -27.50
N PHE A 202 -1.20 17.11 -26.90
CA PHE A 202 -0.87 18.47 -27.30
C PHE A 202 0.16 18.54 -28.45
N GLY A 203 0.66 17.39 -28.93
CA GLY A 203 1.66 17.35 -30.01
C GLY A 203 3.02 17.95 -29.61
N ILE A 204 3.36 17.93 -28.33
CA ILE A 204 4.57 18.54 -27.78
C ILE A 204 5.70 17.49 -27.78
N GLY A 205 6.72 17.67 -28.64
CA GLY A 205 7.93 16.85 -28.64
C GLY A 205 8.60 16.72 -30.01
N PRO A 206 9.78 16.07 -30.08
CA PRO A 206 10.57 15.97 -31.31
C PRO A 206 9.98 15.01 -32.35
N HIS A 207 9.16 14.04 -31.94
CA HIS A 207 8.51 13.07 -32.82
C HIS A 207 6.98 13.11 -32.61
N PRO A 208 6.25 13.95 -33.37
CA PRO A 208 4.80 13.97 -33.36
C PRO A 208 4.22 12.57 -33.63
N GLY A 209 3.18 12.20 -32.89
CA GLY A 209 2.53 10.88 -33.03
C GLY A 209 3.14 9.75 -32.19
N VAL A 210 4.16 10.03 -31.36
CA VAL A 210 4.72 9.04 -30.42
C VAL A 210 4.23 9.30 -29.00
N ASP A 211 3.60 8.29 -28.40
CA ASP A 211 3.12 8.30 -27.03
C ASP A 211 4.16 7.68 -26.08
N LEU A 212 4.75 8.52 -25.21
CA LEU A 212 5.77 8.08 -24.26
C LEU A 212 5.20 7.68 -22.89
N THR A 213 3.87 7.60 -22.75
CA THR A 213 3.20 7.20 -21.50
C THR A 213 3.72 5.87 -20.98
N GLY A 214 3.93 4.91 -21.88
CA GLY A 214 4.48 3.59 -21.56
C GLY A 214 5.85 3.63 -20.87
N ILE A 215 6.71 4.59 -21.22
CA ILE A 215 8.03 4.76 -20.57
C ILE A 215 7.87 5.36 -19.17
N GLY A 216 6.91 6.29 -19.01
CA GLY A 216 6.58 6.87 -17.71
C GLY A 216 6.18 5.83 -16.66
N PHE A 217 5.55 4.72 -17.10
CA PHE A 217 5.16 3.65 -16.19
C PHE A 217 6.31 2.94 -15.48
N VAL A 218 7.55 2.94 -15.99
CA VAL A 218 8.70 2.34 -15.28
C VAL A 218 8.91 3.01 -13.95
N ALA A 219 9.03 4.34 -13.98
CA ALA A 219 9.26 5.15 -12.79
C ALA A 219 8.05 5.08 -11.86
N SER A 220 6.82 5.14 -12.40
CA SER A 220 5.59 5.04 -11.61
C SER A 220 5.46 3.68 -10.93
N SER A 221 5.66 2.59 -11.67
CA SER A 221 5.54 1.21 -11.18
C SER A 221 6.61 0.94 -10.12
N GLY A 222 7.85 1.35 -10.37
CA GLY A 222 8.94 1.23 -9.40
C GLY A 222 8.66 2.02 -8.12
N ALA A 223 8.24 3.29 -8.23
CA ALA A 223 7.91 4.12 -7.08
C ALA A 223 6.74 3.54 -6.27
N LEU A 224 5.70 3.07 -6.95
CA LEU A 224 4.52 2.47 -6.33
C LEU A 224 4.90 1.19 -5.58
N THR A 225 5.53 0.22 -6.26
CA THR A 225 5.91 -1.04 -5.63
C THR A 225 6.90 -0.82 -4.48
N PHE A 226 7.88 0.07 -4.65
CA PHE A 226 8.83 0.39 -3.57
C PHE A 226 8.12 0.98 -2.34
N ALA A 227 7.24 1.96 -2.53
CA ALA A 227 6.53 2.61 -1.43
C ALA A 227 5.66 1.63 -0.63
N ILE A 228 4.92 0.75 -1.30
CA ILE A 228 4.07 -0.25 -0.63
C ILE A 228 4.89 -1.35 0.05
N MET A 229 5.93 -1.87 -0.61
CA MET A 229 6.69 -2.99 -0.06
C MET A 229 7.54 -2.56 1.12
N ARG A 230 8.19 -1.39 1.03
CA ARG A 230 8.94 -0.81 2.14
C ARG A 230 8.07 -0.66 3.40
N TYR A 231 6.77 -0.39 3.23
CA TYR A 231 5.80 -0.22 4.30
C TYR A 231 5.32 -1.56 4.90
N ARG A 232 4.94 -2.56 4.08
CA ARG A 232 4.60 -3.90 4.63
C ARG A 232 5.74 -4.53 5.42
N PHE A 233 7.00 -4.29 5.01
CA PHE A 233 8.16 -4.72 5.81
C PHE A 233 8.32 -3.96 7.13
N LEU A 234 7.79 -2.73 7.26
CA LEU A 234 7.78 -1.96 8.51
C LEU A 234 6.57 -2.27 9.38
N ASP A 235 5.41 -2.61 8.82
CA ASP A 235 4.19 -2.98 9.54
C ASP A 235 4.32 -4.28 10.36
N VAL A 236 5.37 -5.07 10.13
CA VAL A 236 5.74 -6.19 11.03
C VAL A 236 6.23 -5.67 12.39
N VAL A 237 6.74 -4.44 12.48
CA VAL A 237 7.33 -3.86 13.69
C VAL A 237 6.27 -3.35 14.70
N PRO A 238 5.17 -2.66 14.30
CA PRO A 238 4.09 -2.28 15.22
C PRO A 238 3.35 -3.46 15.85
N VAL A 239 3.13 -4.55 15.09
CA VAL A 239 2.45 -5.75 15.60
C VAL A 239 3.28 -6.39 16.71
N ALA A 240 4.61 -6.42 16.57
CA ALA A 240 5.49 -6.88 17.63
C ALA A 240 5.40 -5.99 18.89
N ARG A 241 5.24 -4.67 18.73
CA ARG A 241 5.08 -3.76 19.89
C ARG A 241 3.78 -4.04 20.66
N ASN A 242 2.64 -4.12 19.97
CA ASN A 242 1.36 -4.38 20.64
C ASN A 242 1.31 -5.78 21.25
N VAL A 243 1.83 -6.81 20.56
CA VAL A 243 1.91 -8.17 21.11
C VAL A 243 2.83 -8.22 22.33
N VAL A 244 3.99 -7.56 22.28
CA VAL A 244 4.89 -7.50 23.45
C VAL A 244 4.19 -6.81 24.61
N VAL A 245 3.56 -5.66 24.39
CA VAL A 245 2.88 -4.90 25.45
C VAL A 245 1.65 -5.63 26.02
N GLU A 246 0.89 -6.34 25.18
CA GLU A 246 -0.27 -7.16 25.60
C GLU A 246 0.13 -8.45 26.31
N THR A 247 1.32 -8.99 26.03
CA THR A 247 1.86 -10.20 26.70
C THR A 247 2.83 -9.89 27.84
N MET A 248 3.15 -8.61 28.07
CA MET A 248 3.95 -8.18 29.21
C MET A 248 3.22 -8.48 30.52
N ARG A 249 3.96 -9.08 31.46
CA ARG A 249 3.47 -9.38 32.81
C ARG A 249 3.52 -8.16 33.74
N ASP A 250 4.38 -7.19 33.44
CA ASP A 250 4.43 -5.91 34.14
C ASP A 250 3.30 -4.99 33.63
N GLY A 251 2.60 -4.33 34.56
CA GLY A 251 1.55 -3.37 34.23
C GLY A 251 2.12 -2.02 33.80
N TYR A 252 1.59 -1.43 32.73
CA TYR A 252 1.81 -0.01 32.42
C TYR A 252 0.49 0.75 32.37
N VAL A 253 0.52 1.99 32.83
CA VAL A 253 -0.61 2.92 32.76
C VAL A 253 -0.07 4.28 32.33
N VAL A 254 -0.71 4.88 31.33
CA VAL A 254 -0.47 6.26 30.92
C VAL A 254 -1.65 7.09 31.40
N VAL A 255 -1.35 8.16 32.13
CA VAL A 255 -2.34 9.12 32.62
C VAL A 255 -2.14 10.49 31.97
N ASP A 256 -3.22 11.24 31.83
CA ASP A 256 -3.18 12.66 31.46
C ASP A 256 -2.88 13.56 32.67
N ASP A 257 -2.83 14.87 32.44
CA ASP A 257 -2.55 15.88 33.48
C ASP A 257 -3.63 15.92 34.59
N ASP A 258 -4.81 15.33 34.34
CA ASP A 258 -5.94 15.21 35.28
C ASP A 258 -6.00 13.81 35.95
N GLU A 259 -4.92 13.03 35.87
CA GLU A 259 -4.79 11.66 36.42
C GLU A 259 -5.82 10.65 35.85
N THR A 260 -6.30 10.89 34.64
CA THR A 260 -7.23 10.01 33.92
C THR A 260 -6.45 9.03 33.04
N VAL A 261 -6.84 7.75 33.02
CA VAL A 261 -6.19 6.75 32.16
C VAL A 261 -6.41 7.08 30.69
N VAL A 262 -5.32 7.34 29.98
CA VAL A 262 -5.26 7.48 28.52
C VAL A 262 -5.00 6.13 27.86
N ASP A 263 -4.21 5.26 28.51
CA ASP A 263 -3.85 3.94 27.97
C ASP A 263 -3.37 2.98 29.07
N LEU A 264 -3.63 1.68 28.92
CA LEU A 264 -3.16 0.63 29.84
C LEU A 264 -3.07 -0.75 29.16
N ASN A 265 -2.13 -1.60 29.58
CA ASN A 265 -2.12 -3.02 29.15
C ASN A 265 -3.06 -3.91 29.97
N PRO A 266 -3.37 -5.14 29.50
CA PRO A 266 -4.17 -6.11 30.24
C PRO A 266 -3.61 -6.42 31.64
N ALA A 267 -2.29 -6.50 31.80
CA ALA A 267 -1.67 -6.73 33.11
C ALA A 267 -2.00 -5.60 34.10
N ALA A 268 -1.98 -4.33 33.68
CA ALA A 268 -2.40 -3.22 34.51
C ALA A 268 -3.91 -3.24 34.80
N ARG A 269 -4.74 -3.66 33.84
CA ARG A 269 -6.19 -3.79 34.03
C ARG A 269 -6.52 -4.83 35.09
N ASP A 270 -5.85 -5.97 35.04
CA ASP A 270 -6.04 -7.06 36.00
C ASP A 270 -5.49 -6.72 37.39
N LEU A 271 -4.40 -5.94 37.46
CA LEU A 271 -3.78 -5.54 38.73
C LEU A 271 -4.50 -4.39 39.44
N LEU A 272 -5.04 -3.43 38.70
CA LEU A 272 -5.59 -2.18 39.24
C LEU A 272 -7.12 -2.08 39.16
N ASP A 273 -7.79 -2.96 38.41
CA ASP A 273 -9.24 -2.95 38.16
C ASP A 273 -9.73 -1.59 37.61
N VAL A 274 -8.95 -0.98 36.72
CA VAL A 274 -9.24 0.34 36.11
C VAL A 274 -9.42 0.19 34.60
N ASP A 275 -10.38 0.94 34.05
CA ASP A 275 -10.63 1.04 32.61
C ASP A 275 -10.19 2.41 32.06
N GLU A 276 -10.01 2.50 30.75
CA GLU A 276 -9.78 3.76 30.03
C GLU A 276 -10.84 4.82 30.38
N GLY A 277 -10.41 6.07 30.56
CA GLY A 277 -11.29 7.19 30.89
C GLY A 277 -11.75 7.25 32.36
N LYS A 278 -11.28 6.35 33.23
CA LYS A 278 -11.45 6.45 34.69
C LYS A 278 -10.21 7.07 35.35
N SER A 279 -10.41 7.78 36.45
CA SER A 279 -9.30 8.31 37.26
C SER A 279 -8.57 7.17 37.99
N VAL A 280 -7.24 7.19 37.98
CA VAL A 280 -6.39 6.19 38.65
C VAL A 280 -6.16 6.53 40.13
N ALA A 281 -6.42 7.78 40.52
CA ALA A 281 -6.23 8.29 41.88
C ALA A 281 -6.82 7.42 43.01
N PRO A 282 -7.99 6.76 42.85
CA PRO A 282 -8.55 5.90 43.90
C PRO A 282 -7.80 4.58 44.10
N SER A 283 -7.06 4.12 43.08
CA SER A 283 -6.44 2.79 43.03
C SER A 283 -4.93 2.82 43.33
N LEU A 284 -4.32 4.01 43.37
CA LEU A 284 -2.91 4.16 43.76
C LEU A 284 -2.79 4.26 45.29
N PRO A 285 -1.85 3.55 45.91
CA PRO A 285 -1.60 3.69 47.34
C PRO A 285 -1.21 5.15 47.65
N SER A 286 -1.89 5.75 48.62
CA SER A 286 -1.78 7.17 49.01
C SER A 286 -0.49 7.55 49.74
N SER A 287 0.60 6.81 49.52
CA SER A 287 1.92 7.06 50.09
C SER A 287 2.98 6.84 49.01
N PRO A 288 4.04 7.66 48.94
CA PRO A 288 5.21 7.31 48.16
C PRO A 288 5.69 5.94 48.63
N LEU A 289 5.86 5.02 47.68
CA LEU A 289 6.21 3.61 47.84
C LEU A 289 7.52 3.46 48.63
N ALA A 290 7.40 3.42 49.95
CA ALA A 290 8.46 3.04 50.86
C ALA A 290 7.90 1.98 51.81
N SER A 291 8.02 0.69 51.43
CA SER A 291 8.36 -0.42 52.34
C SER A 291 8.11 -1.84 51.81
N THR A 292 7.59 -2.06 50.61
CA THR A 292 7.44 -3.42 50.07
C THR A 292 8.10 -3.57 48.72
N GLY A 293 9.44 -3.77 48.70
CA GLY A 293 10.20 -4.38 47.58
C GLY A 293 9.88 -3.97 46.14
N THR A 294 9.24 -2.83 45.92
CA THR A 294 8.74 -2.35 44.63
C THR A 294 9.71 -1.27 44.21
N GLU A 295 10.61 -1.58 43.28
CA GLU A 295 11.43 -0.57 42.64
C GLU A 295 10.55 0.23 41.67
N ALA A 296 9.90 1.27 42.19
CA ALA A 296 9.29 2.30 41.36
C ALA A 296 10.42 3.16 40.77
N THR A 297 10.64 3.04 39.47
CA THR A 297 11.56 3.95 38.77
C THR A 297 10.75 5.16 38.33
N GLU A 298 10.85 6.25 39.09
CA GLU A 298 10.19 7.53 38.77
C GLU A 298 10.87 8.18 37.56
N VAL A 299 10.19 8.22 36.41
CA VAL A 299 10.58 9.06 35.27
C VAL A 299 9.72 10.32 35.32
N ALA A 300 10.29 11.40 35.84
CA ALA A 300 9.61 12.67 35.99
C ALA A 300 9.52 13.47 34.67
N ARG A 301 8.31 14.04 34.46
CA ARG A 301 7.89 15.10 33.51
C ARG A 301 7.87 14.73 32.02
N GLY A 302 6.67 14.36 31.55
CA GLY A 302 6.33 14.30 30.13
C GLY A 302 5.69 13.02 29.63
N GLY A 303 4.99 12.26 30.49
CA GLY A 303 4.12 11.15 30.07
C GLY A 303 4.83 9.81 29.89
N LEU A 304 4.91 9.03 30.98
CA LEU A 304 4.91 7.56 31.05
C LEU A 304 5.27 7.16 32.49
N ILE A 305 4.35 6.52 33.21
CA ILE A 305 4.64 5.93 34.51
C ILE A 305 4.72 4.41 34.32
N SER A 306 5.91 3.85 34.44
CA SER A 306 6.15 2.41 34.38
C SER A 306 6.30 1.87 35.81
N PHE A 307 5.53 0.85 36.16
CA PHE A 307 5.71 0.11 37.40
C PHE A 307 6.06 -1.34 37.06
N SER A 308 7.17 -1.85 37.58
CA SER A 308 7.49 -3.27 37.56
C SER A 308 7.11 -3.86 38.91
N VAL A 309 6.28 -4.91 38.92
CA VAL A 309 5.98 -5.67 40.14
C VAL A 309 6.69 -7.01 40.01
N THR A 310 7.93 -7.06 40.49
CA THR A 310 8.68 -8.32 40.56
C THR A 310 8.18 -9.14 41.74
N MET A 311 7.40 -10.18 41.48
CA MET A 311 7.06 -11.19 42.50
C MET A 311 8.31 -11.99 42.84
N ALA A 312 8.92 -11.73 44.00
CA ALA A 312 9.97 -12.58 44.55
C ALA A 312 9.38 -13.96 44.92
N SER A 313 9.58 -14.96 44.07
CA SER A 313 9.37 -16.36 44.43
C SER A 313 10.52 -16.82 45.34
N GLY A 314 10.35 -16.65 46.66
CA GLY A 314 11.40 -16.98 47.61
C GLY A 314 10.93 -17.19 49.04
N GLY A 315 10.43 -18.40 49.32
CA GLY A 315 10.60 -19.11 50.58
C GLY A 315 10.13 -18.43 51.87
N ILE A 316 8.98 -18.84 52.39
CA ILE A 316 8.68 -18.71 53.82
C ILE A 316 9.65 -19.62 54.58
N SER A 317 10.75 -19.05 55.07
CA SER A 317 11.53 -19.57 56.18
C SER A 317 10.81 -19.19 57.48
N THR A 318 10.18 -20.16 58.13
CA THR A 318 9.71 -20.02 59.50
C THR A 318 10.89 -20.23 60.45
N SER A 319 11.43 -19.13 60.97
CA SER A 319 12.19 -19.14 62.22
C SER A 319 11.19 -19.22 63.38
N GLY A 320 11.16 -20.37 64.06
CA GLY A 320 10.36 -20.58 65.25
C GLY A 320 10.96 -21.71 66.08
N SER A 321 11.69 -21.34 67.12
CA SER A 321 12.27 -22.25 68.11
C SER A 321 11.18 -23.05 68.84
N HIS A 322 11.24 -24.38 68.79
CA HIS A 322 10.83 -25.24 69.91
C HIS A 322 11.55 -26.60 69.85
N HIS A 323 12.15 -26.96 70.99
CA HIS A 323 12.66 -28.28 71.35
C HIS A 323 11.66 -29.42 71.04
N SER A 324 12.12 -30.55 70.48
CA SER A 324 12.18 -31.86 71.17
C SER A 324 12.59 -33.00 70.21
N THR A 325 13.71 -33.66 70.54
CA THR A 325 14.02 -35.10 70.41
C THR A 325 13.38 -35.97 69.30
N ALA A 326 14.22 -36.62 68.47
CA ALA A 326 14.50 -38.07 68.51
C ALA A 326 14.80 -38.69 67.10
N THR A 327 15.99 -39.31 67.01
CA THR A 327 16.33 -40.62 66.38
C THR A 327 16.05 -40.95 64.90
N GLY A 328 17.09 -41.50 64.24
CA GLY A 328 17.01 -42.45 63.10
C GLY A 328 17.68 -41.91 61.83
N GLU A 329 18.97 -42.17 61.59
CA GLU A 329 19.49 -43.31 60.79
C GLU A 329 18.95 -43.40 59.35
N GLY A 330 19.86 -43.41 58.36
CA GLY A 330 19.50 -43.81 56.98
C GLY A 330 20.43 -43.29 55.90
N GLU A 331 21.44 -44.10 55.55
CA GLU A 331 22.43 -43.93 54.49
C GLU A 331 21.89 -43.95 53.04
N SER A 332 22.81 -43.59 52.13
CA SER A 332 23.01 -44.09 50.75
C SER A 332 22.25 -43.38 49.61
N SER A 333 22.92 -42.63 48.74
CA SER A 333 23.80 -43.01 47.60
C SER A 333 23.08 -43.40 46.30
N ARG A 334 23.73 -43.00 45.19
CA ARG A 334 23.54 -43.29 43.74
C ARG A 334 22.70 -42.26 42.96
N SER A 335 23.25 -41.48 42.02
CA SER A 335 24.11 -41.77 40.86
C SER A 335 23.52 -42.82 39.93
N GLU A 336 22.93 -42.40 38.82
CA GLU A 336 23.37 -42.78 37.46
C GLU A 336 22.61 -42.00 36.38
N THR A 337 23.40 -41.49 35.43
CA THR A 337 23.13 -41.18 34.00
C THR A 337 22.00 -40.24 33.61
#